data_AF-A0A523N0X7-F1
#
_entry.id   AF-A0A523N0X7-F1
#
_cell.length_a   1.000
_cell.length_b   1.000
_cell.length_c   1.000
_cell.angle_alpha   90.00
_cell.angle_beta   90.00
_cell.angle_gamma   90.00
#
_symmetry.space_group_name_H-M   'P 1'
#
loop_
_entity.id
_entity.type
_entity.pdbx_description
1 polymer ?
#
loop_
_entity_poly.entity_id
_entity_poly.type
_entity_poly.pdbx_seq_one_letter_code
_entity_poly.pdbx_strand_id
1 'polypeptide(L)'
;YFEDLATAFKRVVRIIEGDVPEAIDQELLKEEAEQALFRKFAGIKSTVENHTRAGDYSAALAKIVELKGAVDNFFDRVMVNVEDEALKQNRMALLQSIANLFAPLADFSKIVLKKTEKS
;
A
#
# COMPACT_ATOMS: atom_id res chain seq x y z
N TYR A 1 5.60 12.56 7.11
CA TYR A 1 4.91 12.30 5.83
C TYR A 1 5.24 10.94 5.23
N PHE A 2 6.49 10.66 4.82
CA PHE A 2 6.87 9.33 4.30
C PHE A 2 7.24 8.31 5.40
N GLU A 3 7.82 8.76 6.51
CA GLU A 3 8.15 7.90 7.65
C GLU A 3 6.90 7.30 8.32
N ASP A 4 5.81 8.07 8.43
CA ASP A 4 4.54 7.59 8.98
C ASP A 4 3.95 6.48 8.09
N LEU A 5 4.04 6.66 6.77
CA LEU A 5 3.62 5.69 5.78
C LEU A 5 4.47 4.41 5.90
N ALA A 6 5.80 4.54 5.88
CA ALA A 6 6.71 3.41 6.01
C ALA A 6 6.51 2.66 7.34
N THR A 7 6.14 3.36 8.42
CA THR A 7 5.84 2.75 9.72
C THR A 7 4.51 1.99 9.70
N ALA A 8 3.46 2.57 9.10
CA ALA A 8 2.20 1.89 8.89
C ALA A 8 2.39 0.62 8.02
N PHE A 9 3.10 0.74 6.89
CA PHE A 9 3.43 -0.40 6.03
C PHE A 9 4.29 -1.45 6.74
N LYS A 10 5.27 -1.05 7.56
CA LYS A 10 6.03 -2.01 8.36
C LYS A 10 5.15 -2.77 9.36
N ARG A 11 4.19 -2.09 9.98
CA ARG A 11 3.21 -2.75 10.86
C ARG A 11 2.35 -3.74 10.08
N VAL A 12 1.89 -3.34 8.90
CA VAL A 12 1.14 -4.20 7.97
C VAL A 12 1.93 -5.45 7.59
N VAL A 13 3.16 -5.30 7.10
CA VAL A 13 4.03 -6.42 6.73
C VAL A 13 4.32 -7.33 7.93
N ARG A 14 4.33 -6.77 9.15
CA ARG A 14 4.48 -7.55 10.38
C ARG A 14 3.20 -8.26 10.82
N ILE A 15 2.02 -7.72 10.48
CA ILE A 15 0.70 -8.35 10.70
C ILE A 15 0.44 -9.41 9.63
N ILE A 16 1.10 -9.31 8.48
CA ILE A 16 1.10 -10.33 7.44
C ILE A 16 1.83 -11.58 7.95
N GLU A 17 1.07 -12.45 8.60
CA GLU A 17 1.49 -13.78 9.02
C GLU A 17 0.85 -14.83 8.12
N GLY A 18 1.66 -15.73 7.56
CA GLY A 18 1.18 -16.91 6.82
C GLY A 18 1.00 -16.70 5.32
N ASP A 19 0.29 -17.65 4.71
CA ASP A 19 0.02 -17.71 3.27
C ASP A 19 -1.16 -16.79 2.94
N VAL A 20 -0.87 -15.58 2.48
CA VAL A 20 -1.89 -14.59 2.10
C VAL A 20 -2.19 -14.76 0.61
N PRO A 21 -3.46 -14.85 0.20
CA PRO A 21 -3.80 -14.94 -1.21
C PRO A 21 -3.29 -13.72 -1.99
N GLU A 22 -2.74 -13.95 -3.19
CA GLU A 22 -2.34 -12.85 -4.09
C GLU A 22 -3.56 -12.18 -4.75
N ALA A 23 -4.68 -12.88 -4.85
CA ALA A 23 -5.89 -12.40 -5.49
C ALA A 23 -6.77 -11.64 -4.48
N ILE A 24 -7.11 -10.40 -4.82
CA ILE A 24 -8.08 -9.59 -4.07
C ILE A 24 -9.47 -9.90 -4.61
N ASP A 25 -10.33 -10.39 -3.75
CA ASP A 25 -11.73 -10.61 -4.06
C ASP A 25 -12.54 -9.33 -3.80
N GLN A 26 -13.07 -8.74 -4.87
CA GLN A 26 -13.85 -7.52 -4.79
C GLN A 26 -15.22 -7.75 -4.14
N GLU A 27 -15.74 -8.98 -4.18
CA GLU A 27 -17.03 -9.32 -3.56
C GLU A 27 -16.93 -9.36 -2.04
N LEU A 28 -15.73 -9.62 -1.51
CA LEU A 28 -15.44 -9.59 -0.08
C LEU A 28 -15.16 -8.18 0.45
N LEU A 29 -15.01 -7.15 -0.40
CA LEU A 29 -14.81 -5.77 0.05
C LEU A 29 -16.12 -5.17 0.57
N LYS A 30 -16.31 -5.14 1.88
CA LYS A 30 -17.53 -4.64 2.53
C LYS A 30 -17.52 -3.13 2.76
N GLU A 31 -16.37 -2.58 3.15
CA GLU A 31 -16.26 -1.17 3.51
C GLU A 31 -16.00 -0.29 2.28
N GLU A 32 -16.58 0.91 2.26
CA GLU A 32 -16.30 1.87 1.17
C GLU A 32 -14.82 2.28 1.16
N ALA A 33 -14.18 2.33 2.32
CA ALA A 33 -12.78 2.69 2.45
C ALA A 33 -11.83 1.67 1.78
N GLU A 34 -12.09 0.36 1.90
CA GLU A 34 -11.28 -0.68 1.24
C GLU A 34 -11.53 -0.74 -0.27
N GLN A 35 -12.78 -0.53 -0.70
CA GLN A 35 -13.10 -0.40 -2.12
C GLN A 35 -12.44 0.83 -2.75
N ALA A 36 -12.47 1.98 -2.07
CA ALA A 36 -11.85 3.20 -2.54
C ALA A 36 -10.32 3.05 -2.64
N LEU A 37 -9.71 2.39 -1.65
CA LEU A 37 -8.28 2.08 -1.66
C LEU A 37 -7.91 1.17 -2.83
N PHE A 38 -8.67 0.08 -3.03
CA PHE A 38 -8.45 -0.84 -4.15
C PHE A 38 -8.57 -0.14 -5.51
N ARG A 39 -9.62 0.66 -5.73
CA ARG A 39 -9.80 1.40 -6.98
C ARG A 39 -8.63 2.35 -7.27
N LYS A 40 -8.19 3.10 -6.25
CA LYS A 40 -7.02 3.98 -6.39
C LYS A 40 -5.75 3.19 -6.68
N PHE A 41 -5.53 2.10 -5.94
CA PHE A 41 -4.38 1.22 -6.14
C PHE A 41 -4.35 0.67 -7.57
N ALA A 42 -5.45 0.09 -8.05
CA ALA A 42 -5.56 -0.44 -9.40
C ALA A 42 -5.32 0.63 -10.47
N GLY A 43 -5.83 1.85 -10.26
CA GLY A 43 -5.63 2.98 -11.18
C GLY A 43 -4.18 3.46 -11.26
N ILE A 44 -3.46 3.49 -10.14
CA ILE A 44 -2.07 3.94 -10.13
C ILE A 44 -1.06 2.82 -10.37
N LYS A 45 -1.41 1.55 -10.12
CA LYS A 45 -0.49 0.40 -10.20
C LYS A 45 0.26 0.38 -11.53
N SER A 46 -0.47 0.43 -12.64
CA SER A 46 0.14 0.41 -13.97
C SER A 46 1.02 1.65 -14.21
N THR A 47 0.63 2.81 -13.70
CA THR A 47 1.41 4.05 -13.81
C THR A 47 2.72 3.94 -13.01
N VAL A 48 2.64 3.46 -11.78
CA VAL A 48 3.78 3.23 -10.88
C VAL A 48 4.73 2.19 -11.45
N GLU A 49 4.22 1.08 -11.97
CA GLU A 49 5.02 0.03 -12.62
C GLU A 49 5.73 0.58 -13.87
N ASN A 50 5.04 1.37 -14.69
CA ASN A 50 5.63 2.00 -15.88
C ASN A 50 6.75 2.98 -15.50
N HIS A 51 6.53 3.86 -14.52
CA HIS A 51 7.56 4.78 -14.03
C HIS A 51 8.74 4.04 -13.39
N THR A 52 8.48 3.02 -12.58
CA THR A 52 9.49 2.16 -11.97
C THR A 52 10.35 1.48 -13.04
N ARG A 53 9.72 0.92 -14.10
CA ARG A 53 10.42 0.31 -15.23
C ARG A 53 11.22 1.32 -16.06
N ALA A 54 10.77 2.56 -16.13
CA ALA A 54 11.48 3.67 -16.77
C ALA A 54 12.61 4.26 -15.90
N GLY A 55 12.76 3.81 -14.66
CA GLY A 55 13.72 4.36 -13.70
C GLY A 55 13.27 5.70 -13.07
N ASP A 56 12.04 6.12 -13.32
CA ASP A 56 11.47 7.37 -12.79
C ASP A 56 10.77 7.13 -11.44
N TYR A 57 11.56 6.76 -10.44
CA TYR A 57 11.06 6.45 -9.10
C TYR A 57 10.43 7.67 -8.41
N SER A 58 10.78 8.90 -8.80
CA SER A 58 10.20 10.12 -8.23
C SER A 58 8.73 10.28 -8.61
N ALA A 59 8.40 10.08 -9.89
CA ALA A 59 7.01 10.09 -10.35
C ALA A 59 6.20 8.93 -9.75
N ALA A 60 6.82 7.75 -9.65
CA ALA A 60 6.23 6.58 -8.99
C ALA A 60 5.92 6.85 -7.51
N LEU A 61 6.85 7.46 -6.77
CA LEU A 61 6.67 7.90 -5.38
C LEU A 61 5.55 8.92 -5.24
N ALA A 62 5.46 9.91 -6.14
CA ALA A 62 4.40 10.91 -6.12
C ALA A 62 3.01 10.26 -6.21
N LYS A 63 2.85 9.23 -7.05
CA LYS A 63 1.61 8.45 -7.14
C LYS A 63 1.30 7.64 -5.89
N ILE A 64 2.31 7.04 -5.25
CA ILE A 64 2.08 6.34 -3.99
C ILE A 64 1.67 7.30 -2.87
N VAL A 65 2.20 8.52 -2.84
CA VAL A 65 1.76 9.53 -1.85
C VAL A 65 0.26 9.84 -1.98
N GLU A 66 -0.32 9.77 -3.19
CA GLU A 66 -1.78 9.90 -3.38
C GLU A 66 -2.59 8.74 -2.74
N LEU A 67 -1.98 7.56 -2.54
CA LEU A 67 -2.60 6.46 -1.80
C LEU A 67 -2.62 6.70 -0.29
N LYS A 68 -1.69 7.49 0.25
CA LYS A 68 -1.58 7.70 1.71
C LYS A 68 -2.92 8.05 2.35
N GLY A 69 -3.65 9.00 1.76
CA GLY A 69 -4.96 9.40 2.30
C GLY A 69 -5.99 8.27 2.29
N ALA A 70 -5.96 7.40 1.28
CA ALA A 70 -6.86 6.24 1.21
C ALA A 70 -6.43 5.11 2.16
N VAL A 71 -5.12 4.92 2.34
CA VAL A 71 -4.55 3.95 3.29
C VAL A 71 -4.86 4.37 4.73
N ASP A 72 -4.67 5.64 5.08
CA ASP A 72 -5.01 6.17 6.41
C ASP A 72 -6.51 5.99 6.69
N ASN A 73 -7.37 6.36 5.72
CA ASN A 73 -8.82 6.16 5.85
C ASN A 73 -9.20 4.68 5.94
N PHE A 74 -8.47 3.78 5.26
CA PHE A 74 -8.64 2.35 5.42
C PHE A 74 -8.31 1.91 6.85
N PHE A 75 -7.19 2.33 7.45
CA PHE A 75 -6.89 1.95 8.83
C PHE A 75 -7.84 2.56 9.87
N ASP A 76 -8.40 3.74 9.59
CA ASP A 76 -9.37 4.41 10.46
C ASP A 76 -10.74 3.72 10.42
N ARG A 77 -11.20 3.33 9.23
CA ARG A 77 -12.55 2.77 9.01
C ARG A 77 -12.59 1.24 8.98
N VAL A 78 -11.50 0.59 8.60
CA VAL A 78 -11.43 -0.84 8.32
C VAL A 78 -10.58 -1.55 9.35
N MET A 79 -11.22 -2.39 10.15
CA MET A 79 -10.53 -3.24 11.11
C MET A 79 -9.97 -4.47 10.40
N VAL A 80 -8.64 -4.59 10.30
CA VAL A 80 -8.00 -5.75 9.63
C VAL A 80 -8.25 -7.05 10.41
N ASN A 81 -8.29 -6.97 11.74
CA ASN A 81 -8.54 -8.11 12.60
C ASN A 81 -10.05 -8.32 12.79
N VAL A 82 -10.67 -9.08 11.90
CA VAL A 82 -12.09 -9.49 11.96
C VAL A 82 -12.21 -10.98 12.21
N GLU A 83 -13.38 -11.41 12.69
CA GLU A 83 -13.69 -12.84 12.92
C GLU A 83 -13.79 -13.63 11.61
N ASP A 84 -14.17 -12.96 10.51
CA ASP A 84 -14.28 -13.57 9.19
C ASP A 84 -12.90 -13.73 8.55
N GLU A 85 -12.43 -14.97 8.48
CA GLU A 85 -11.10 -15.30 7.98
C GLU A 85 -10.95 -15.02 6.47
N ALA A 86 -12.01 -15.19 5.68
CA ALA A 86 -11.99 -14.85 4.26
C ALA A 86 -11.85 -13.34 4.05
N LEU A 87 -12.61 -12.55 4.83
CA LEU A 87 -12.51 -11.09 4.82
C LEU A 87 -11.13 -10.60 5.28
N LYS A 88 -10.60 -11.20 6.36
CA LYS A 88 -9.26 -10.91 6.86
C LYS A 88 -8.20 -11.21 5.81
N GLN A 89 -8.25 -12.37 5.17
CA GLN A 89 -7.33 -12.73 4.10
C GLN A 89 -7.41 -11.77 2.91
N ASN A 90 -8.62 -11.36 2.52
CA ASN A 90 -8.80 -10.40 1.43
C ASN A 90 -8.19 -9.01 1.76
N ARG A 91 -8.39 -8.53 2.99
CA ARG A 91 -7.77 -7.30 3.49
C ARG A 91 -6.26 -7.41 3.51
N MET A 92 -5.72 -8.55 3.91
CA MET A 92 -4.29 -8.83 3.89
C MET A 92 -3.75 -8.89 2.45
N ALA A 93 -4.48 -9.47 1.50
CA ALA A 93 -4.12 -9.51 0.07
C ALA A 93 -3.98 -8.12 -0.53
N LEU A 94 -4.94 -7.23 -0.21
CA LEU A 94 -4.91 -5.83 -0.63
C LEU A 94 -3.67 -5.12 -0.08
N LEU A 95 -3.42 -5.28 1.21
CA LEU A 95 -2.29 -4.68 1.89
C LEU A 95 -0.94 -5.21 1.38
N GLN A 96 -0.83 -6.52 1.13
CA GLN A 96 0.34 -7.15 0.54
C GLN A 96 0.60 -6.64 -0.87
N SER A 97 -0.44 -6.50 -1.69
CA SER A 97 -0.33 -5.97 -3.06
C SER A 97 0.20 -4.54 -3.08
N ILE A 98 -0.28 -3.69 -2.17
CA ILE A 98 0.22 -2.32 -2.05
C ILE A 98 1.65 -2.32 -1.50
N ALA A 99 1.96 -3.18 -0.53
CA ALA A 99 3.32 -3.32 0.00
C ALA A 99 4.31 -3.77 -1.09
N ASN A 100 3.93 -4.69 -1.97
CA ASN A 100 4.74 -5.14 -3.10
C ASN A 100 5.01 -4.02 -4.11
N LEU A 101 4.00 -3.17 -4.37
CA LEU A 101 4.17 -1.99 -5.22
C LEU A 101 5.10 -0.95 -4.56
N PHE A 102 5.06 -0.85 -3.23
CA PHE A 102 5.89 0.06 -2.45
C PHE A 102 7.32 -0.44 -2.22
N ALA A 103 7.54 -1.75 -2.12
CA ALA A 103 8.82 -2.36 -1.80
C ALA A 103 10.01 -1.82 -2.62
N PRO A 104 9.96 -1.76 -3.97
CA PRO A 104 11.05 -1.21 -4.77
C PRO A 104 11.27 0.31 -4.54
N LEU A 105 10.20 1.03 -4.17
CA LEU A 105 10.24 2.47 -3.93
C LEU A 105 10.66 2.82 -2.50
N ALA A 106 10.40 1.96 -1.53
CA ALA A 106 10.76 2.13 -0.13
C ALA A 106 12.28 2.09 0.08
N ASP A 107 12.98 1.22 -0.65
CA ASP A 107 14.44 1.14 -0.61
C ASP A 107 15.06 2.40 -1.23
N PHE A 108 14.53 2.83 -2.39
CA PHE A 108 14.93 4.08 -3.02
C PHE A 108 14.64 5.31 -2.15
N SER A 109 13.49 5.34 -1.48
CA SER A 109 13.13 6.43 -0.58
C SER A 109 14.09 6.55 0.60
N LYS A 110 14.59 5.45 1.17
CA LYS A 110 15.66 5.53 2.19
C LYS A 110 16.93 6.18 1.65
N ILE A 111 17.24 6.00 0.37
CA ILE A 111 18.40 6.59 -0.29
C ILE A 111 18.16 8.08 -0.58
N VAL A 112 16.97 8.45 -1.07
CA VAL A 112 16.62 9.83 -1.45
C VAL A 112 16.31 10.72 -0.23
N LEU A 113 15.63 10.18 0.79
CA LEU A 113 15.35 10.91 2.04
C LEU A 113 16.64 11.26 2.78
N LYS A 114 17.68 10.41 2.70
CA LYS A 114 19.02 10.73 3.21
C LYS A 114 19.66 11.96 2.56
N LYS A 115 19.15 12.41 1.41
CA LYS A 115 19.67 13.56 0.65
C LYS A 115 18.86 14.85 0.84
N THR A 116 17.77 14.82 1.61
CA THR A 116 16.89 16.00 1.80
C THR A 116 16.93 16.57 3.22
N GLU A 117 17.93 16.21 4.02
CA GLU A 117 18.34 16.94 5.23
C GLU A 117 19.61 17.75 4.92
N LYS A 118 19.47 18.80 4.10
CA LYS A 118 20.39 19.96 4.05
C LYS A 118 19.93 20.93 2.97
N SER A 119 19.21 21.96 3.38
CA SER A 119 19.29 23.32 2.81
C SER A 119 18.82 24.31 3.87
#